data_AF-A0A934TWN4-F1
#
_entry.id   AF-A0A934TWN4-F1
#
_cell.length_a   1.000
_cell.length_b   1.000
_cell.length_c   1.000
_cell.angle_alpha   90.00
_cell.angle_beta   90.00
_cell.angle_gamma   90.00
#
_symmetry.space_group_name_H-M   'P 1'
#
loop_
_entity.id
_entity.type
_entity.pdbx_description
1 polymer ?
#
loop_
_entity_poly.entity_id
_entity_poly.type
_entity_poly.pdbx_seq_one_letter_code
_entity_poly.pdbx_strand_id
1 'polypeptide(L)' 'MDTIEALKQLIHSQFDIEPAGIDPDAPFAQYNLDSLTVAELMFAVEDQFHVQVPDTAMSTITSLRGLASMLDELRAAKAA' A
#
# COMPACT_ATOMS: atom_id res chain seq x y z
N MET A 1 -11.28 -6.46 7.57
CA MET A 1 -10.95 -6.46 6.13
C MET A 1 -9.71 -5.61 6.01
N ASP A 2 -8.59 -6.26 6.29
CA ASP A 2 -7.36 -5.61 6.65
C ASP A 2 -6.73 -5.03 5.39
N THR A 3 -6.59 -3.70 5.34
CA THR A 3 -5.98 -3.03 4.19
C THR A 3 -4.55 -3.55 3.92
N ILE A 4 -3.87 -4.02 4.97
CA ILE A 4 -2.62 -4.77 4.90
C ILE A 4 -2.73 -6.00 3.98
N GLU A 5 -3.77 -6.84 4.15
CA GLU A 5 -3.93 -8.07 3.37
C GLU A 5 -4.21 -7.78 1.91
N ALA A 6 -5.02 -6.77 1.62
CA ALA A 6 -5.31 -6.36 0.26
C ALA A 6 -4.07 -5.77 -0.44
N LEU A 7 -3.28 -4.95 0.28
CA LEU A 7 -1.97 -4.48 -0.20
C LEU A 7 -1.01 -5.64 -0.47
N LYS A 8 -0.93 -6.60 0.45
CA LYS A 8 -0.12 -7.81 0.30
C LYS A 8 -0.54 -8.64 -0.91
N GLN A 9 -1.84 -8.83 -1.13
CA GLN A 9 -2.38 -9.51 -2.31
C GLN A 9 -2.08 -8.76 -3.61
N LEU A 10 -2.19 -7.43 -3.60
CA LEU A 10 -1.88 -6.59 -4.74
C LEU A 10 -0.40 -6.68 -5.11
N ILE A 11 0.48 -6.59 -4.11
CA ILE A 11 1.93 -6.74 -4.30
C ILE A 11 2.26 -8.15 -4.78
N HIS A 12 1.62 -9.18 -4.23
CA HIS A 12 1.79 -10.55 -4.71
C HIS A 12 1.40 -10.69 -6.18
N SER A 13 0.25 -10.15 -6.56
CA SER A 13 -0.27 -10.31 -7.93
C SER A 13 0.50 -9.48 -8.97
N GLN A 14 1.07 -8.33 -8.58
CA GLN A 14 1.85 -7.46 -9.47
C GLN A 14 3.34 -7.82 -9.51
N PHE A 15 3.91 -8.27 -8.38
CA PHE A 15 5.36 -8.40 -8.19
C PHE A 15 5.82 -9.83 -7.86
N ASP A 16 4.90 -10.79 -7.81
CA ASP A 16 5.18 -12.20 -7.47
C ASP A 16 5.82 -12.39 -6.08
N ILE A 17 5.55 -11.46 -5.16
CA ILE A 17 6.09 -11.50 -3.79
C ILE A 17 5.11 -12.20 -2.87
N GLU A 18 5.57 -13.18 -2.10
CA GLU A 18 4.68 -13.93 -1.21
C GLU A 18 4.15 -13.07 -0.04
N PRO A 19 2.81 -12.96 0.12
CA PRO A 19 2.20 -12.09 1.14
C PRO A 19 2.51 -12.54 2.58
N ALA A 20 2.86 -13.83 2.75
CA ALA A 20 3.28 -14.42 4.02
C ALA A 20 4.70 -13.98 4.42
N GLY A 21 5.58 -13.70 3.45
CA GLY A 21 6.93 -13.18 3.67
C GLY A 21 7.00 -11.66 3.75
N ILE A 22 5.91 -10.95 3.39
CA ILE A 22 5.83 -9.50 3.51
C ILE A 22 5.60 -9.12 4.97
N ASP A 23 6.67 -8.67 5.60
CA ASP A 23 6.66 -7.92 6.84
C ASP A 23 6.02 -6.53 6.64
N PRO A 24 4.96 -6.19 7.39
CA PRO A 24 4.24 -4.93 7.25
C PRO A 24 5.02 -3.72 7.78
N ASP A 25 6.01 -3.91 8.66
CA ASP A 25 6.87 -2.83 9.15
C ASP A 25 8.06 -2.58 8.21
N ALA A 26 8.38 -3.55 7.34
CA ALA A 26 9.46 -3.44 6.37
C ALA A 26 9.19 -2.38 5.28
N PRO A 27 10.22 -1.60 4.92
CA PRO A 27 10.11 -0.71 3.77
C PRO A 27 9.91 -1.39 2.42
N PHE A 28 9.16 -0.74 1.53
CA PHE A 28 8.94 -1.18 0.14
C PHE A 28 10.27 -1.41 -0.61
N ALA A 29 11.28 -0.59 -0.33
CA ALA A 29 12.62 -0.74 -0.90
C ALA A 29 13.29 -2.10 -0.59
N GLN A 30 12.91 -2.78 0.50
CA GLN A 30 13.45 -4.12 0.83
C GLN A 30 12.82 -5.23 -0.01
N TYR A 31 11.64 -4.98 -0.57
CA TYR A 31 10.91 -5.88 -1.45
C TYR A 31 11.24 -5.66 -2.92
N ASN A 32 12.32 -4.94 -3.22
CA ASN A 32 12.70 -4.56 -4.57
C ASN A 32 11.61 -3.73 -5.28
N LEU A 33 10.79 -3.01 -4.52
CA LEU A 33 9.82 -2.07 -5.06
C LEU A 33 10.54 -0.74 -5.34
N ASP A 34 10.93 -0.56 -6.58
CA ASP A 34 11.45 0.69 -7.12
C ASP A 34 10.35 1.77 -7.21
N SER A 35 10.77 3.04 -7.35
CA SER A 35 9.83 4.18 -7.41
C SER A 35 8.74 4.05 -8.46
N LEU A 36 9.00 3.34 -9.57
CA LEU A 36 8.01 3.05 -10.61
C LEU A 36 6.92 2.10 -10.09
N THR A 37 7.35 0.97 -9.53
CA THR A 37 6.45 -0.05 -8.97
C THR A 37 5.68 0.44 -7.74
N VAL A 38 6.27 1.32 -6.92
CA VAL A 38 5.56 1.98 -5.81
C VAL A 38 4.48 2.92 -6.35
N ALA A 39 4.76 3.68 -7.41
CA ALA A 39 3.76 4.55 -8.04
C ALA A 39 2.60 3.75 -8.66
N GLU A 40 2.88 2.63 -9.34
CA GLU A 40 1.85 1.73 -9.87
C GLU A 40 1.00 1.09 -8.77
N LEU A 41 1.65 0.67 -7.67
CA LEU A 41 0.96 0.15 -6.50
C LEU A 41 0.04 1.21 -5.89
N MET A 42 0.52 2.45 -5.70
CA MET A 42 -0.29 3.55 -5.19
C MET A 42 -1.52 3.76 -6.07
N PHE A 43 -1.33 3.84 -7.38
CA PHE A 43 -2.43 4.09 -8.32
C PHE A 43 -3.49 2.99 -8.28
N ALA A 44 -3.06 1.73 -8.24
CA ALA A 44 -3.95 0.58 -8.15
C ALA A 44 -4.69 0.50 -6.81
N VAL A 45 -4.06 0.96 -5.72
CA VAL A 45 -4.67 1.10 -4.40
C VAL A 45 -5.70 2.23 -4.40
N GLU A 46 -5.33 3.41 -4.91
CA GLU A 46 -6.22 4.57 -5.02
C GLU A 46 -7.49 4.24 -5.80
N ASP A 47 -7.35 3.52 -6.92
CA ASP A 47 -8.46 3.03 -7.73
C ASP A 47 -9.31 1.97 -7.01
N GLN A 48 -8.68 0.91 -6.47
CA GLN A 48 -9.42 -0.16 -5.76
C GLN A 48 -10.19 0.35 -4.54
N PHE A 49 -9.58 1.24 -3.77
CA PHE A 49 -10.16 1.75 -2.54
C PHE A 49 -10.93 3.05 -2.74
N HIS A 50 -10.91 3.61 -3.95
CA HIS A 50 -11.52 4.89 -4.27
C HIS A 50 -11.04 5.99 -3.31
N VAL A 51 -9.76 6.00 -2.96
CA VAL A 51 -9.14 7.01 -2.08
C VAL A 51 -8.06 7.78 -2.82
N GLN A 52 -7.69 8.95 -2.30
CA GLN A 52 -6.55 9.72 -2.79
C GLN A 52 -5.42 9.62 -1.77
N VAL A 53 -4.28 9.11 -2.20
CA VAL A 53 -3.07 9.09 -1.39
C VAL A 53 -2.27 10.36 -1.69
N PRO A 54 -2.14 11.30 -0.72
CA PRO A 54 -1.41 12.53 -0.97
C PRO A 54 0.08 12.26 -1.16
N ASP A 55 0.76 13.09 -1.96
CA ASP A 55 2.19 12.94 -2.29
C ASP A 55 3.07 12.97 -1.03
N THR A 56 2.65 13.74 -0.02
CA THR A 56 3.28 13.80 1.30
C THR A 56 3.29 12.43 1.98
N ALA A 57 2.23 11.64 1.80
CA ALA A 57 2.17 10.28 2.29
C ALA A 57 3.09 9.36 1.49
N MET A 58 3.18 9.50 0.17
CA MET A 58 4.13 8.71 -0.62
C MET A 58 5.60 8.96 -0.20
N SER A 59 5.95 10.19 0.18
CA SER A 59 7.30 10.52 0.65
C SER A 59 7.55 10.15 2.12
N THR A 60 6.50 10.09 2.96
CA THR A 60 6.62 9.80 4.40
C THR A 60 6.47 8.31 4.68
N ILE A 61 5.61 7.64 3.93
CA ILE A 61 5.26 6.24 4.12
C ILE A 61 6.24 5.39 3.34
N THR A 62 7.18 4.85 4.07
CA THR A 62 8.15 3.88 3.54
C THR A 62 7.71 2.44 3.78
N SER A 63 6.76 2.19 4.70
CA SER A 63 6.32 0.85 5.11
C SER A 63 4.85 0.57 4.78
N LEU A 64 4.54 -0.70 4.55
CA LEU A 64 3.21 -1.17 4.17
C LEU A 64 2.17 -0.94 5.28
N ARG A 65 2.57 -1.01 6.56
CA ARG A 65 1.73 -0.66 7.71
C ARG A 65 1.31 0.80 7.72
N GLY A 66 2.23 1.71 7.46
CA GLY A 66 1.92 3.13 7.40
C GLY A 66 0.88 3.41 6.31
N LEU A 67 1.08 2.79 5.13
CA LEU A 67 0.15 2.92 4.01
C LEU A 67 -1.23 2.35 4.38
N ALA A 68 -1.26 1.14 4.94
CA ALA A 68 -2.49 0.47 5.32
C ALA A 68 -3.29 1.25 6.37
N SER A 69 -2.63 1.78 7.41
CA SER A 69 -3.30 2.60 8.43
C SER A 69 -3.89 3.87 7.83
N MET A 70 -3.12 4.57 6.98
CA MET A 70 -3.62 5.79 6.37
C MET A 70 -4.80 5.55 5.44
N LEU A 71 -4.73 4.49 4.63
CA LEU A 71 -5.84 4.07 3.76
C LEU A 71 -7.07 3.69 4.58
N ASP A 72 -6.90 3.02 5.71
CA ASP A 72 -7.99 2.69 6.63
C ASP A 72 -8.68 3.95 7.15
N GLU A 73 -7.90 4.95 7.60
CA GLU A 73 -8.43 6.26 8.03
C GLU A 73 -9.14 7.01 6.89
N LEU A 74 -8.56 7.06 5.69
CA LEU A 74 -9.17 7.71 4.53
C LEU A 74 -10.47 7.03 4.10
N ARG A 75 -10.51 5.69 4.10
CA ARG A 75 -11.70 4.91 3.78
C ARG A 75 -12.79 5.11 4.83
N ALA A 76 -12.43 5.08 6.11
CA ALA A 76 -13.36 5.32 7.21
C ALA A 76 -13.95 6.74 7.14
N ALA A 77 -13.12 7.74 6.82
CA ALA A 77 -13.56 9.13 6.66
C ALA A 77 -14.46 9.34 5.43
N LYS A 78 -14.24 8.60 4.34
CA LYS A 78 -15.04 8.71 3.11
C LYS A 78 -16.35 7.91 3.17
N ALA A 79 -16.41 6.88 4.01
CA ALA A 79 -17.59 6.03 4.20
C ALA A 79 -18.58 6.59 5.25
N ALA A 80 -18.21 7.66 5.96
CA ALA A 80 -19.05 8.39 6.92
C ALA A 80 -19.78 9.56 6.24
#